data_AF-A0A444I1S1-F1
#
_entry.id   AF-A0A444I1S1-F1
#
_cell.length_a   1.000
_cell.length_b   1.000
_cell.length_c   1.000
_cell.angle_alpha   90.00
_cell.angle_beta   90.00
_cell.angle_gamma   90.00
#
_symmetry.space_group_name_H-M   'P 1'
#
loop_
_entity.id
_entity.type
_entity.pdbx_description
1 polymer ?
#
loop_
_entity_poly.entity_id
_entity_poly.type
_entity_poly.pdbx_seq_one_letter_code
_entity_poly.pdbx_strand_id
1 'polypeptide(L)'
;AHVIMSFGFDDGRYLAWSIEVRRLSGGSFSPLADLFKSSPLVILAADERDVIGLRSNFRSEDVQIYRLRASPVAARLLLREYVSDANALAATPAFYNSLTTNCTTTIVKMMRVAGDAVPTDWRLVVNGYLPEYAYDRGALDISVPLSQLRSAAHIAARAHEDGLSPNFSQAIRVGVPSPQGAL
;
A
#
# COMPACT_ATOMS: atom_id res chain seq x y z
N ALA A 1 2.70 -8.68 6.65
CA ALA A 1 1.78 -7.74 5.98
C ALA A 1 2.53 -7.03 4.86
N HIS A 2 1.91 -6.92 3.69
CA HIS A 2 2.47 -6.27 2.50
C HIS A 2 1.63 -5.04 2.17
N VAL A 3 2.26 -3.88 2.03
CA VAL A 3 1.54 -2.61 1.80
C VAL A 3 1.57 -2.29 0.31
N ILE A 4 0.41 -1.94 -0.22
CA ILE A 4 0.22 -1.47 -1.60
C ILE A 4 -0.38 -0.07 -1.51
N MET A 5 0.19 0.87 -2.27
CA MET A 5 -0.36 2.21 -2.40
C MET A 5 -1.23 2.26 -3.65
N SER A 6 -2.45 2.78 -3.54
CA SER A 6 -3.36 2.92 -4.68
C SER A 6 -3.78 4.38 -4.85
N PHE A 7 -3.65 4.90 -6.07
CA PHE A 7 -4.04 6.26 -6.44
C PHE A 7 -5.28 6.22 -7.31
N GLY A 8 -6.36 6.85 -6.86
CA GLY A 8 -7.59 7.03 -7.64
C GLY A 8 -7.54 8.27 -8.52
N PHE A 9 -8.05 8.15 -9.74
CA PHE A 9 -8.21 9.23 -10.70
C PHE A 9 -9.68 9.64 -10.83
N ASP A 10 -9.93 10.82 -11.40
CA ASP A 10 -11.26 11.39 -11.58
C ASP A 10 -12.16 10.58 -12.52
N ASP A 11 -11.56 9.84 -13.45
CA ASP A 11 -12.23 8.88 -14.33
C ASP A 11 -12.56 7.52 -13.67
N GLY A 12 -12.26 7.36 -12.38
CA GLY A 12 -12.55 6.14 -11.63
C GLY A 12 -11.51 5.03 -11.78
N ARG A 13 -10.42 5.24 -12.52
CA ARG A 13 -9.31 4.28 -12.54
C ARG A 13 -8.47 4.35 -11.26
N TYR A 14 -7.84 3.24 -10.92
CA TYR A 14 -6.97 3.13 -9.75
C TYR A 14 -5.63 2.49 -10.14
N LEU A 15 -4.55 3.24 -9.95
CA LEU A 15 -3.18 2.77 -10.17
C LEU A 15 -2.58 2.28 -8.85
N ALA A 16 -2.31 0.98 -8.77
CA ALA A 16 -1.66 0.36 -7.62
C ALA A 16 -0.15 0.27 -7.81
N TRP A 17 0.58 0.62 -6.75
CA TRP A 17 2.03 0.53 -6.64
C TRP A 17 2.41 -0.47 -5.57
N SER A 18 3.20 -1.46 -5.97
CA SER A 18 3.72 -2.52 -5.11
C SER A 18 5.25 -2.56 -5.19
N ILE A 19 5.92 -2.51 -4.04
CA ILE A 19 7.38 -2.66 -3.96
C ILE A 19 7.64 -4.08 -3.50
N GLU A 20 8.19 -4.92 -4.37
CA GLU A 20 8.31 -6.35 -4.16
C GLU A 20 9.74 -6.86 -4.30
N VAL A 21 9.94 -8.08 -3.84
CA VAL A 21 11.14 -8.86 -4.09
C VAL A 21 10.96 -9.63 -5.39
N ARG A 22 11.86 -9.43 -6.36
CA ARG A 22 11.96 -10.27 -7.55
C ARG A 22 12.69 -11.56 -7.19
N ARG A 23 11.95 -12.66 -7.07
CA ARG A 23 12.53 -13.99 -6.82
C ARG A 23 13.07 -14.60 -8.11
N LEU A 24 14.22 -15.28 -8.01
CA LEU A 24 14.71 -16.16 -9.06
C LEU A 24 13.91 -17.46 -9.06
N SER A 25 13.71 -18.07 -10.23
CA SER A 25 13.00 -19.34 -10.37
C SER A 25 13.64 -20.43 -9.50
N GLY A 26 12.87 -21.01 -8.57
CA GLY A 26 13.32 -22.09 -7.67
C GLY A 26 13.66 -21.67 -6.23
N GLY A 27 13.58 -20.39 -5.87
CA GLY A 27 13.84 -19.92 -4.50
C GLY A 27 12.67 -20.13 -3.52
N SER A 28 12.93 -20.69 -2.34
CA SER A 28 11.98 -20.80 -1.23
C SER A 28 11.92 -19.51 -0.38
N PHE A 29 10.80 -19.27 0.30
CA PHE A 29 10.64 -18.13 1.22
C PHE A 29 11.51 -18.32 2.48
N SER A 30 12.35 -17.35 2.80
CA SER A 30 13.10 -17.31 4.07
C SER A 30 13.11 -15.89 4.63
N PRO A 31 12.40 -15.64 5.75
CA PRO A 31 12.40 -14.32 6.42
C PRO A 31 13.79 -13.81 6.78
N LEU A 32 14.73 -14.73 7.08
CA LEU A 32 16.12 -14.38 7.41
C LEU A 32 16.94 -14.11 6.15
N ALA A 33 16.78 -14.87 5.06
CA ALA A 33 17.51 -14.61 3.82
C ALA A 33 17.03 -13.32 3.12
N ASP A 34 15.74 -13.02 3.21
CA ASP A 34 15.14 -11.78 2.71
C ASP A 34 15.50 -10.56 3.59
N LEU A 35 15.93 -10.78 4.84
CA LEU A 35 16.53 -9.73 5.69
C LEU A 35 17.96 -9.37 5.24
N PHE A 36 18.69 -10.32 4.66
CA PHE A 36 20.06 -10.16 4.18
C PHE A 36 20.14 -10.08 2.65
N LYS A 37 19.84 -8.90 2.09
CA LYS A 37 20.32 -8.35 0.79
C LYS A 37 20.35 -9.25 -0.47
N SER A 38 19.73 -10.41 -0.49
CA SER A 38 19.98 -11.41 -1.54
C SER A 38 19.00 -11.36 -2.72
N SER A 39 17.95 -10.54 -2.60
CA SER A 39 16.81 -10.52 -3.50
C SER A 39 16.72 -9.19 -4.27
N PRO A 40 16.74 -9.19 -5.62
CA PRO A 40 16.56 -7.97 -6.40
C PRO A 40 15.23 -7.27 -6.10
N LEU A 41 15.25 -5.94 -6.03
CA LEU A 41 14.04 -5.12 -5.85
C LEU A 41 13.27 -5.00 -7.16
N VAL A 42 11.93 -5.00 -7.09
CA VAL A 42 11.08 -4.60 -8.20
C VAL A 42 10.00 -3.62 -7.71
N ILE A 43 9.74 -2.57 -8.48
CA ILE A 43 8.61 -1.67 -8.26
C ILE A 43 7.61 -1.93 -9.40
N LEU A 44 6.40 -2.33 -9.03
CA LEU A 44 5.31 -2.63 -9.95
C LEU A 44 4.28 -1.52 -9.89
N ALA A 45 3.91 -1.00 -11.05
CA ALA A 45 2.76 -0.13 -11.26
C ALA A 45 1.78 -0.87 -12.16
N ALA A 46 0.57 -1.13 -11.69
CA ALA A 46 -0.43 -1.91 -12.42
C ALA A 46 -1.86 -1.50 -12.02
N ASP A 47 -2.84 -1.96 -12.79
CA ASP A 47 -4.24 -1.80 -12.42
C ASP A 47 -4.48 -2.45 -11.06
N GLU A 48 -5.24 -1.76 -10.20
CA GLU A 48 -5.53 -2.27 -8.86
C GLU A 48 -6.22 -3.64 -8.91
N ARG A 49 -7.04 -3.87 -9.94
CA ARG A 49 -7.66 -5.16 -10.24
C ARG A 49 -6.64 -6.30 -10.34
N ASP A 50 -5.48 -6.07 -10.94
CA ASP A 50 -4.46 -7.10 -11.10
C ASP A 50 -3.72 -7.36 -9.79
N VAL A 51 -3.28 -6.29 -9.12
CA VAL A 51 -2.45 -6.41 -7.91
C VAL A 51 -3.26 -6.91 -6.72
N ILE A 52 -4.45 -6.35 -6.51
CA ILE A 52 -5.32 -6.74 -5.40
C ILE A 52 -6.05 -8.03 -5.74
N GLY A 53 -6.54 -8.18 -6.97
CA GLY A 53 -7.24 -9.39 -7.42
C GLY A 53 -6.39 -10.66 -7.33
N LEU A 54 -5.09 -10.58 -7.65
CA LEU A 54 -4.15 -11.70 -7.43
C LEU A 54 -4.17 -12.16 -5.97
N ARG A 55 -4.21 -11.22 -5.03
CA ARG A 55 -4.11 -11.48 -3.59
C ARG A 55 -5.44 -11.97 -3.03
N SER A 56 -6.54 -11.32 -3.35
CA SER A 56 -7.87 -11.67 -2.83
C SER A 56 -8.46 -12.90 -3.52
N ASN A 57 -8.40 -12.99 -4.86
CA ASN A 57 -9.17 -13.98 -5.62
C ASN A 57 -8.40 -15.27 -5.88
N PHE A 58 -7.08 -15.19 -6.05
CA PHE A 58 -6.26 -16.37 -6.40
C PHE A 58 -5.42 -16.90 -5.24
N ARG A 59 -4.92 -16.01 -4.37
CA ARG A 59 -4.09 -16.38 -3.21
C ARG A 59 -4.89 -16.46 -1.90
N SER A 60 -6.15 -16.05 -1.91
CA SER A 60 -7.03 -16.00 -0.73
C SER A 60 -6.40 -15.28 0.46
N GLU A 61 -5.62 -14.24 0.19
CA GLU A 61 -5.02 -13.41 1.24
C GLU A 61 -6.11 -12.58 1.92
N ASP A 62 -5.92 -12.33 3.22
CA ASP A 62 -6.69 -11.30 3.90
C ASP A 62 -6.23 -9.92 3.40
N VAL A 63 -7.15 -9.17 2.80
CA VAL A 63 -6.89 -7.86 2.20
C VAL A 63 -7.74 -6.82 2.89
N GLN A 64 -7.07 -5.74 3.31
CA GLN A 64 -7.69 -4.58 3.92
C GLN A 64 -7.39 -3.32 3.10
N ILE A 65 -8.39 -2.45 2.93
CA ILE A 65 -8.24 -1.13 2.31
C ILE A 65 -8.53 -0.03 3.32
N TYR A 66 -7.58 0.91 3.44
CA TYR A 66 -7.72 2.12 4.23
C TYR A 66 -7.60 3.34 3.32
N ARG A 67 -8.53 4.29 3.44
CA ARG A 67 -8.47 5.56 2.72
C ARG A 67 -7.68 6.58 3.54
N LEU A 68 -6.73 7.22 2.89
CA LEU A 68 -5.89 8.25 3.49
C LEU A 68 -6.53 9.62 3.35
N ARG A 69 -6.45 10.40 4.42
CA ARG A 69 -6.75 11.82 4.41
C ARG A 69 -5.58 12.56 3.76
N ALA A 70 -5.70 12.87 2.48
CA ALA A 70 -4.66 13.55 1.72
C ALA A 70 -5.27 14.57 0.76
N SER A 71 -4.62 15.74 0.63
CA SER A 71 -4.99 16.70 -0.40
C SER A 71 -4.59 16.17 -1.79
N PRO A 72 -5.26 16.59 -2.89
CA PRO A 72 -4.84 16.22 -4.24
C PRO A 72 -3.39 16.62 -4.57
N VAL A 73 -2.91 17.72 -3.99
CA VAL A 73 -1.52 18.17 -4.13
C VAL A 73 -0.56 17.16 -3.49
N ALA A 74 -0.84 16.74 -2.25
CA ALA A 74 -0.06 15.72 -1.55
C ALA A 74 -0.05 14.39 -2.31
N ALA A 75 -1.22 13.90 -2.74
CA ALA A 75 -1.33 12.66 -3.50
C ALA A 75 -0.52 12.72 -4.81
N ARG A 76 -0.56 13.85 -5.53
CA ARG A 76 0.22 14.05 -6.77
C ARG A 76 1.73 14.07 -6.52
N LEU A 77 2.19 14.69 -5.44
CA LEU A 77 3.61 14.69 -5.07
C LEU A 77 4.09 13.27 -4.80
N LEU A 78 3.34 12.50 -4.01
CA LEU A 78 3.68 11.11 -3.70
C LEU A 78 3.70 10.22 -4.95
N LEU A 79 2.71 10.36 -5.86
CA LEU A 79 2.69 9.62 -7.12
C LEU A 79 3.93 9.92 -7.97
N ARG A 80 4.34 11.19 -8.06
CA ARG A 80 5.57 11.58 -8.78
C ARG A 80 6.81 10.97 -8.15
N GLU A 81 6.84 10.85 -6.83
CA GLU A 81 7.95 10.22 -6.12
C GLU A 81 8.05 8.72 -6.45
N TYR A 82 6.93 7.99 -6.48
CA TYR A 82 6.88 6.60 -6.94
C TYR A 82 7.44 6.42 -8.35
N VAL A 83 7.06 7.31 -9.28
CA VAL A 83 7.59 7.31 -10.65
C VAL A 83 9.09 7.58 -10.66
N SER A 84 9.56 8.53 -9.85
CA SER A 84 10.99 8.84 -9.71
C SER A 84 11.78 7.64 -9.18
N ASP A 85 11.27 6.97 -8.14
CA ASP A 85 11.91 5.78 -7.57
C ASP A 85 11.99 4.63 -8.58
N ALA A 86 10.91 4.40 -9.33
CA ALA A 86 10.87 3.37 -10.38
C ALA A 86 11.89 3.66 -11.49
N ASN A 87 11.99 4.91 -11.95
CA ASN A 87 12.97 5.32 -12.95
C ASN A 87 14.41 5.19 -12.43
N ALA A 88 14.65 5.57 -11.16
CA ALA A 88 15.95 5.41 -10.53
C ALA A 88 16.35 3.94 -10.42
N LEU A 89 15.42 3.07 -10.02
CA LEU A 89 15.65 1.62 -9.95
C LEU A 89 15.93 1.01 -11.34
N ALA A 90 15.24 1.47 -12.38
CA ALA A 90 15.48 1.03 -13.75
C ALA A 90 16.88 1.45 -14.25
N ALA A 91 17.33 2.66 -13.89
CA ALA A 91 18.65 3.16 -14.25
C ALA A 91 19.77 2.51 -13.43
N THR A 92 19.53 2.25 -12.14
CA THR A 92 20.52 1.66 -11.21
C THR A 92 19.84 0.59 -10.37
N PRO A 93 20.02 -0.71 -10.73
CA PRO A 93 19.43 -1.80 -9.98
C PRO A 93 19.85 -1.80 -8.51
N ALA A 94 18.88 -2.01 -7.63
CA ALA A 94 19.08 -2.11 -6.18
C ALA A 94 18.57 -3.46 -5.66
N PHE A 95 19.15 -3.90 -4.54
CA PHE A 95 18.71 -5.09 -3.82
C PHE A 95 17.74 -4.69 -2.71
N TYR A 96 16.73 -5.53 -2.47
CA TYR A 96 15.78 -5.33 -1.38
C TYR A 96 16.52 -5.38 -0.04
N ASN A 97 16.50 -4.28 0.69
CA ASN A 97 16.88 -4.25 2.10
C ASN A 97 15.63 -3.93 2.92
N SER A 98 15.22 -4.90 3.74
CA SER A 98 14.03 -4.87 4.60
C SER A 98 13.97 -3.69 5.57
N LEU A 99 15.11 -3.02 5.84
CA LEU A 99 15.20 -1.86 6.73
C LEU A 99 15.21 -0.51 6.00
N THR A 100 15.60 -0.46 4.72
CA THR A 100 15.81 0.81 3.98
C THR A 100 15.07 0.94 2.66
N THR A 101 14.40 -0.13 2.18
CA THR A 101 13.90 -0.23 0.79
C THR A 101 12.50 -0.84 0.71
N ASN A 102 11.83 -0.95 1.85
CA ASN A 102 10.53 -1.56 1.99
C ASN A 102 9.40 -0.52 1.85
N CYS A 103 8.17 -1.00 2.01
CA CYS A 103 6.95 -0.20 2.12
C CYS A 103 6.98 0.84 3.26
N THR A 104 7.90 0.74 4.24
CA THR A 104 8.15 1.76 5.26
C THR A 104 8.67 3.06 4.66
N THR A 105 9.44 3.02 3.58
CA THR A 105 9.87 4.24 2.89
C THR A 105 8.68 4.97 2.27
N THR A 106 7.73 4.27 1.65
CA THR A 106 6.45 4.86 1.20
C THR A 106 5.73 5.59 2.33
N ILE A 107 5.64 4.98 3.50
CA ILE A 107 4.95 5.57 4.65
C ILE A 107 5.70 6.82 5.14
N VAL A 108 7.04 6.74 5.27
CA VAL A 108 7.87 7.90 5.60
C VAL A 108 7.72 9.02 4.57
N LYS A 109 7.61 8.68 3.28
CA LYS A 109 7.36 9.63 2.18
C LYS A 109 5.98 10.26 2.30
N MET A 110 4.94 9.47 2.55
CA MET A 110 3.59 9.97 2.84
C MET A 110 3.58 10.95 4.02
N MET A 111 4.31 10.65 5.09
CA MET A 111 4.37 11.50 6.28
C MET A 111 5.07 12.82 6.04
N ARG A 112 6.18 12.82 5.27
CA ARG A 112 6.84 14.07 4.86
C ARG A 112 5.94 14.94 3.99
N VAL A 113 5.20 14.31 3.07
CA VAL A 113 4.26 15.01 2.20
C VAL A 113 3.06 15.57 3.00
N ALA A 114 2.68 14.92 4.09
CA ALA A 114 1.67 15.41 5.05
C ALA A 114 2.21 16.46 6.06
N GLY A 115 3.48 16.89 5.95
CA GLY A 115 4.07 17.92 6.80
C GLY A 115 4.57 17.43 8.17
N ASP A 116 4.65 16.12 8.37
CA ASP A 116 4.95 15.51 9.66
C ASP A 116 6.46 15.14 9.77
N ALA A 117 7.04 15.29 10.96
CA ALA A 117 8.41 14.83 11.21
C ALA A 117 8.45 13.31 11.13
N VAL A 118 9.41 12.76 10.38
CA VAL A 118 9.60 11.31 10.23
C VAL A 118 9.73 10.68 11.62
N PRO A 119 8.80 9.83 12.07
CA PRO A 119 8.85 9.28 13.40
C PRO A 119 9.93 8.22 13.48
N THR A 120 10.60 8.16 14.63
CA THR A 120 11.43 7.03 15.06
C THR A 120 10.58 5.82 15.54
N ASP A 121 9.32 5.75 15.12
CA ASP A 121 8.34 4.77 15.61
C ASP A 121 8.59 3.40 14.98
N TRP A 122 8.84 2.40 15.83
CA TRP A 122 9.11 1.02 15.43
C TRP A 122 7.95 0.38 14.63
N ARG A 123 6.71 0.89 14.78
CA ARG A 123 5.52 0.43 14.05
C ARG A 123 5.63 0.67 12.54
N LEU A 124 6.48 1.61 12.13
CA LEU A 124 6.81 1.84 10.72
C LEU A 124 7.55 0.64 10.11
N VAL A 125 8.35 -0.08 10.89
CA VAL A 125 9.10 -1.27 10.46
C VAL A 125 8.21 -2.52 10.46
N VAL A 126 7.19 -2.55 11.31
CA VAL A 126 6.24 -3.67 11.41
C VAL A 126 4.94 -3.30 10.71
N ASN A 127 4.88 -3.56 9.39
CA ASN A 127 3.74 -3.25 8.51
C ASN A 127 2.35 -3.64 9.05
N GLY A 128 2.25 -4.59 9.98
CA GLY A 128 0.99 -5.00 10.61
C GLY A 128 0.35 -3.96 11.55
N TYR A 129 1.09 -2.95 11.98
CA TYR A 129 0.61 -1.87 12.88
C TYR A 129 0.43 -0.52 12.18
N LEU A 130 0.56 -0.50 10.85
CA LEU A 130 0.46 0.72 10.07
C LEU A 130 -0.93 1.39 10.17
N PRO A 131 -2.06 0.65 10.12
CA PRO A 131 -3.38 1.26 10.23
C PRO A 131 -3.59 1.95 11.58
N GLU A 132 -3.15 1.34 12.69
CA GLU A 132 -3.18 1.91 14.04
C GLU A 132 -2.40 3.22 14.06
N TYR A 133 -1.18 3.18 13.53
CA TYR A 133 -0.31 4.35 13.47
C TYR A 133 -0.94 5.49 12.65
N ALA A 134 -1.49 5.18 11.47
CA ALA A 134 -2.14 6.17 10.61
C ALA A 134 -3.43 6.73 11.23
N TYR A 135 -4.17 5.91 11.98
CA TYR A 135 -5.35 6.33 12.74
C TYR A 135 -4.97 7.30 13.88
N ASP A 136 -3.95 6.97 14.68
CA ASP A 136 -3.44 7.81 15.78
C ASP A 136 -3.01 9.20 15.27
N ARG A 137 -2.51 9.27 14.03
CA ARG A 137 -2.08 10.51 13.37
C ARG A 137 -3.19 11.26 12.64
N GLY A 138 -4.43 10.78 12.68
CA GLY A 138 -5.55 11.40 11.97
C GLY A 138 -5.45 11.29 10.44
N ALA A 139 -4.60 10.40 9.92
CA ALA A 139 -4.46 10.15 8.49
C ALA A 139 -5.56 9.21 7.95
N LEU A 140 -6.33 8.57 8.82
CA LEU A 140 -7.51 7.74 8.48
C LEU A 140 -8.81 8.41 8.97
N ASP A 141 -9.94 7.75 8.71
CA ASP A 141 -11.23 8.18 9.22
C ASP A 141 -11.36 7.95 10.73
N ILE A 142 -11.18 9.03 11.50
CA ILE A 142 -11.28 9.03 12.96
C ILE A 142 -12.71 9.27 13.49
N SER A 143 -13.72 9.34 12.59
CA SER A 143 -15.12 9.49 13.00
C SER A 143 -15.73 8.19 13.53
N VAL A 144 -15.09 7.05 13.27
CA VAL A 144 -15.51 5.72 13.73
C VAL A 144 -14.39 5.08 14.55
N PRO A 145 -14.70 4.26 15.59
CA PRO A 145 -13.69 3.54 16.33
C PRO A 145 -12.80 2.69 15.42
N LEU A 146 -11.49 2.61 15.72
CA LEU A 146 -10.52 1.86 14.93
C LEU A 146 -10.93 0.40 14.68
N SER A 147 -11.56 -0.26 15.66
CA SER A 147 -12.07 -1.63 15.49
C SER A 147 -13.14 -1.74 14.41
N GLN A 148 -14.04 -0.76 14.31
CA GLN A 148 -15.04 -0.68 13.25
C GLN A 148 -14.40 -0.36 11.91
N LEU A 149 -13.44 0.57 11.88
CA LEU A 149 -12.67 0.88 10.68
C LEU A 149 -11.97 -0.37 10.12
N ARG A 150 -11.28 -1.13 10.98
CA ARG A 150 -10.62 -2.39 10.60
C ARG A 150 -11.61 -3.40 10.04
N SER A 151 -12.74 -3.60 10.71
CA SER A 151 -13.78 -4.53 10.26
C SER A 151 -14.31 -4.14 8.87
N ALA A 152 -14.64 -2.87 8.66
CA ALA A 152 -15.14 -2.39 7.39
C ALA A 152 -14.08 -2.38 6.28
N ALA A 153 -12.80 -2.23 6.64
CA ALA A 153 -11.67 -2.24 5.73
C ALA A 153 -11.39 -3.62 5.12
N HIS A 154 -11.84 -4.74 5.71
CA HIS A 154 -11.67 -6.06 5.11
C HIS A 154 -12.48 -6.18 3.80
N ILE A 155 -11.78 -6.39 2.70
CA ILE A 155 -12.37 -6.44 1.36
C ILE A 155 -12.33 -7.83 0.72
N ALA A 156 -11.65 -8.80 1.32
CA ALA A 156 -11.39 -10.11 0.68
C ALA A 156 -12.68 -10.80 0.21
N ALA A 157 -13.74 -10.81 1.03
CA ALA A 157 -15.04 -11.36 0.66
C ALA A 157 -15.66 -10.61 -0.54
N ARG A 158 -15.72 -9.27 -0.48
CA ARG A 158 -16.25 -8.43 -1.57
C ARG A 158 -15.48 -8.62 -2.88
N ALA A 159 -14.15 -8.70 -2.79
CA ALA A 159 -13.29 -8.91 -3.93
C ALA A 159 -13.51 -10.30 -4.57
N HIS A 160 -13.69 -11.33 -3.73
CA HIS A 160 -14.02 -12.68 -4.20
C HIS A 160 -15.39 -12.72 -4.88
N GLU A 161 -16.42 -12.11 -4.26
CA GLU A 161 -17.78 -12.02 -4.79
C GLU A 161 -17.87 -11.27 -6.12
N ASP A 162 -17.11 -10.18 -6.30
CA ASP A 162 -17.07 -9.42 -7.55
C ASP A 162 -16.42 -10.20 -8.72
N GLY A 163 -15.46 -11.10 -8.41
CA GLY A 163 -14.86 -11.97 -9.42
C GLY A 163 -13.99 -11.25 -10.46
N LEU A 164 -13.42 -10.08 -10.11
CA LEU A 164 -12.59 -9.25 -11.00
C LEU A 164 -13.39 -8.63 -12.15
N SER A 165 -14.52 -8.00 -11.86
CA SER A 165 -15.27 -7.24 -12.85
C SER A 165 -14.49 -6.00 -13.34
N PRO A 166 -14.92 -5.34 -14.43
CA PRO A 166 -14.36 -4.05 -14.83
C PRO A 166 -14.48 -2.94 -13.76
N ASN A 167 -15.42 -3.10 -12.81
CA ASN A 167 -15.66 -2.15 -11.71
C ASN A 167 -15.07 -2.62 -10.38
N PHE A 168 -14.13 -3.57 -10.40
CA PHE A 168 -13.55 -4.21 -9.22
C PHE A 168 -13.13 -3.20 -8.14
N SER A 169 -12.42 -2.14 -8.53
CA SER A 169 -11.93 -1.10 -7.61
C SER A 169 -13.06 -0.36 -6.88
N GLN A 170 -14.20 -0.13 -7.53
CA GLN A 170 -15.38 0.48 -6.93
C GLN A 170 -16.07 -0.54 -6.01
N ALA A 171 -16.21 -1.78 -6.47
CA ALA A 171 -16.90 -2.84 -5.74
C ALA A 171 -16.26 -3.14 -4.37
N ILE A 172 -14.93 -3.28 -4.33
CA ILE A 172 -14.20 -3.58 -3.07
C ILE A 172 -14.29 -2.45 -2.05
N ARG A 173 -14.60 -1.22 -2.50
CA ARG A 173 -14.66 0.02 -1.71
C ARG A 173 -16.03 0.31 -1.10
N VAL A 174 -17.07 -0.46 -1.45
CA VAL A 174 -18.42 -0.32 -0.87
C VAL A 174 -18.36 -0.55 0.64
N GLY A 175 -18.89 0.40 1.41
CA GLY A 175 -18.94 0.32 2.89
C GLY A 175 -17.62 0.58 3.61
N VAL A 176 -16.51 0.78 2.89
CA VAL A 176 -15.24 1.22 3.50
C VAL A 176 -15.41 2.70 3.90
N PRO A 177 -15.12 3.11 5.16
CA PRO A 177 -15.16 4.51 5.56
C PRO A 177 -14.17 5.38 4.78
N SER A 178 -14.45 6.69 4.72
CA SER A 178 -13.60 7.66 4.04
C SER A 178 -13.43 8.88 4.93
N PRO A 179 -12.19 9.32 5.20
CA PRO A 179 -11.97 10.52 5.99
C PRO A 179 -12.64 11.71 5.31
N GLN A 180 -13.32 12.53 6.11
CA GLN A 180 -13.89 13.80 5.66
C GLN A 180 -12.79 14.87 5.61
N GLY A 181 -12.76 15.66 4.53
CA GLY A 181 -11.81 16.75 4.33
C GLY A 181 -10.37 16.30 4.01
N ALA A 182 -9.53 17.24 3.57
CA ALA A 182 -8.07 17.05 3.52
C ALA A 182 -7.45 17.44 4.87
N LEU A 183 -6.24 16.91 5.16
CA LEU A 183 -5.38 17.45 6.22
C LEU A 183 -4.86 18.84 5.80
#